data_AF-A0A6S6TIZ5-F1
#
_entry.id   AF-A0A6S6TIZ5-F1
#
_cell.length_a   1.000
_cell.length_b   1.000
_cell.length_c   1.000
_cell.angle_alpha   90.00
_cell.angle_beta   90.00
_cell.angle_gamma   90.00
#
_symmetry.space_group_name_H-M   'P 1'
#
loop_
_entity.id
_entity.type
_entity.pdbx_description
1 polymer ?
#
loop_
_entity_poly.entity_id
_entity_poly.type
_entity_poly.pdbx_seq_one_letter_code
_entity_poly.pdbx_strand_id
1 'polypeptide(L)'
;MNYKLSMLTLLLLNTLNANVDLDNTNTKENAAVVKEEKKIVKDPETKALELKERKLSLNNTLKEEGLKSEYSELLRKLQKLRWEKELLSEQLELKELETKTKSYDVATKHAQEIEVLEYMAKVESINDERNNAKIEKEKQERALEIAKLKSEVEVFESTKERAKYINTKPVYLDNPLTEDNKLIISDRRISINGSISTKMANEITTKIDYFN
;
A
#
# COMPACT_ATOMS: atom_id res chain seq x y z
N MET A 1 -3.83 20.75 23.42
CA MET A 1 -3.73 21.91 24.34
C MET A 1 -4.82 22.95 24.02
N ASN A 2 -6.10 22.55 23.89
CA ASN A 2 -7.17 23.44 23.36
C ASN A 2 -8.41 23.61 24.27
N TYR A 3 -8.43 23.02 25.46
CA TYR A 3 -9.59 23.12 26.36
C TYR A 3 -9.68 24.46 27.13
N LYS A 4 -8.58 25.21 27.26
CA LYS A 4 -8.58 26.51 27.94
C LYS A 4 -9.18 27.65 27.11
N LEU A 5 -9.12 27.57 25.78
CA LEU A 5 -9.62 28.62 24.89
C LEU A 5 -11.16 28.57 24.76
N SER A 6 -11.76 27.37 24.84
CA SER A 6 -13.21 27.17 24.76
C SER A 6 -13.96 27.56 26.05
N MET A 7 -13.30 27.52 27.20
CA MET A 7 -13.89 27.94 28.48
C MET A 7 -13.93 29.48 28.61
N LEU A 8 -12.93 30.17 28.05
CA LEU A 8 -12.85 31.63 28.11
C LEU A 8 -13.92 32.30 27.22
N THR A 9 -14.25 31.69 26.08
CA THR A 9 -15.31 32.19 25.19
C THR A 9 -16.71 31.98 25.75
N LEU A 10 -16.94 30.90 26.50
CA LEU A 10 -18.23 30.68 27.18
C LEU A 10 -18.44 31.67 28.34
N LEU A 11 -17.37 32.06 29.05
CA LEU A 11 -17.46 33.02 30.15
C LEU A 11 -17.71 34.46 29.67
N LEU A 12 -17.20 34.81 28.49
CA LEU A 12 -17.42 36.13 27.87
C LEU A 12 -18.84 36.30 27.32
N LEU A 13 -19.48 35.25 26.79
CA LEU A 13 -20.86 35.35 26.30
C LEU A 13 -21.90 35.54 27.42
N ASN A 14 -21.65 35.02 28.63
CA ASN A 14 -22.58 35.13 29.75
C ASN A 14 -22.55 36.48 30.46
N THR A 15 -21.54 37.33 30.23
CA THR A 15 -21.42 38.64 30.89
C THR A 15 -22.06 39.79 30.10
N LEU A 16 -22.36 39.61 28.81
CA LEU A 16 -23.04 40.64 28.01
C LEU A 16 -24.58 40.61 28.12
N ASN A 17 -25.18 39.56 28.68
CA ASN A 17 -26.64 39.37 28.71
C ASN A 17 -27.32 39.76 30.04
N ALA A 18 -26.62 40.43 30.96
CA ALA A 18 -27.10 40.65 32.34
C ALA A 18 -27.32 42.13 32.75
N ASN A 19 -27.41 43.08 31.82
CA ASN A 19 -27.59 44.50 32.17
C ASN A 19 -28.58 45.22 31.23
N VAL A 20 -29.89 44.99 31.40
CA VAL A 20 -30.94 46.02 31.26
C VAL A 20 -32.18 45.51 32.01
N ASP A 21 -32.34 45.91 33.28
CA ASP A 21 -33.64 46.16 33.91
C ASP A 21 -33.37 46.73 35.30
N LEU A 22 -33.70 48.01 35.50
CA LEU A 22 -34.42 48.55 36.66
C LEU A 22 -34.42 50.09 36.63
N ASP A 23 -35.65 50.60 36.76
CA ASP A 23 -36.07 51.83 37.42
C ASP A 23 -35.67 53.19 36.87
N ASN A 24 -36.70 53.93 36.40
CA ASN A 24 -36.90 55.24 36.99
C ASN A 24 -38.40 55.61 37.06
N THR A 25 -38.87 55.74 38.29
CA THR A 25 -40.18 56.27 38.67
C THR A 25 -40.02 57.74 39.09
N ASN A 26 -41.09 58.51 38.89
CA ASN A 26 -41.42 59.76 39.58
C ASN A 26 -40.55 61.02 39.36
N THR A 27 -41.12 61.96 38.61
CA THR A 27 -41.19 63.37 39.03
C THR A 27 -42.62 63.89 38.84
N LYS A 28 -43.30 64.14 39.95
CA LYS A 28 -44.49 65.00 40.05
C LYS A 28 -44.06 66.36 40.61
N GLU A 29 -44.87 67.37 40.27
CA GLU A 29 -44.95 68.77 40.72
C GLU A 29 -44.60 69.74 39.58
N ASN A 30 -45.37 70.78 39.24
CA ASN A 30 -46.65 71.31 39.68
C ASN A 30 -47.04 72.34 38.61
N ALA A 31 -48.30 72.37 38.14
CA ALA A 31 -48.97 73.58 37.66
C ALA A 31 -50.43 73.24 37.34
N ALA A 32 -51.29 73.51 38.31
CA ALA A 32 -52.72 73.42 38.16
C ALA A 32 -53.27 74.68 37.46
N VAL A 33 -54.43 74.47 36.82
CA VAL A 33 -55.47 75.45 36.47
C VAL A 33 -55.17 76.37 35.29
N VAL A 34 -55.80 76.10 34.14
CA VAL A 34 -56.87 76.96 33.59
C VAL A 34 -57.84 76.08 32.80
N LYS A 35 -59.11 76.12 33.25
CA LYS A 35 -60.29 75.62 32.54
C LYS A 35 -60.45 76.38 31.23
N GLU A 36 -60.80 75.70 30.14
CA GLU A 36 -61.82 76.20 29.21
C GLU A 36 -62.24 75.07 28.25
N GLU A 37 -63.29 74.34 28.65
CA GLU A 37 -64.14 73.61 27.70
C GLU A 37 -64.81 74.64 26.79
N LYS A 38 -64.34 74.77 25.55
CA LYS A 38 -65.10 75.41 24.47
C LYS A 38 -65.66 74.34 23.56
N LYS A 39 -66.95 74.04 23.78
CA LYS A 39 -67.83 73.41 22.79
C LYS A 39 -67.79 74.25 21.52
N ILE A 40 -67.11 73.75 20.49
CA ILE A 40 -67.19 74.32 19.15
C ILE A 40 -68.46 73.78 18.50
N VAL A 41 -69.26 74.74 18.05
CA VAL A 41 -70.46 74.58 17.24
C VAL A 41 -70.13 73.73 16.01
N LYS A 42 -70.90 72.65 15.81
CA LYS A 42 -70.76 71.72 14.69
C LYS A 42 -71.34 72.33 13.42
N ASP A 43 -70.52 73.06 12.65
CA ASP A 43 -70.78 73.30 11.24
C ASP A 43 -70.79 71.97 10.46
N PRO A 44 -71.61 71.83 9.40
CA PRO A 44 -71.64 70.61 8.57
C PRO A 44 -70.29 70.33 7.89
N GLU A 45 -69.42 71.34 7.75
CA GLU A 45 -68.11 71.23 7.11
C GLU A 45 -67.02 70.63 8.02
N THR A 46 -67.03 70.92 9.33
CA THR A 46 -66.05 70.35 10.28
C THR A 46 -66.30 68.87 10.53
N LYS A 47 -67.56 68.44 10.58
CA LYS A 47 -67.93 67.02 10.58
C LYS A 47 -67.51 66.31 9.29
N ALA A 48 -67.64 66.97 8.14
CA ALA A 48 -67.23 66.41 6.86
C ALA A 48 -65.71 66.25 6.75
N LEU A 49 -64.94 67.18 7.34
CA LEU A 49 -63.48 67.09 7.45
C LEU A 49 -63.05 65.99 8.43
N GLU A 50 -63.64 65.90 9.63
CA GLU A 50 -63.39 64.80 10.57
C GLU A 50 -63.70 63.41 9.97
N LEU A 51 -64.78 63.30 9.18
CA LEU A 51 -65.11 62.07 8.46
C LEU A 51 -64.10 61.74 7.36
N LYS A 52 -63.52 62.75 6.69
CA LYS A 52 -62.45 62.55 5.69
C LYS A 52 -61.15 62.14 6.37
N GLU A 53 -60.78 62.75 7.49
CA GLU A 53 -59.61 62.38 8.28
C GLU A 53 -59.71 60.95 8.79
N ARG A 54 -60.87 60.54 9.31
CA ARG A 54 -61.13 59.14 9.70
C ARG A 54 -61.04 58.17 8.53
N LYS A 55 -61.55 58.54 7.35
CA LYS A 55 -61.40 57.72 6.13
C LYS A 55 -59.94 57.60 5.70
N LEU A 56 -59.18 58.69 5.77
CA LEU A 56 -57.75 58.68 5.45
C LEU A 56 -56.94 57.86 6.47
N SER A 57 -57.23 57.99 7.77
CA SER A 57 -56.58 57.20 8.82
C SER A 57 -56.89 55.71 8.66
N LEU A 58 -58.14 55.34 8.39
CA LEU A 58 -58.54 53.96 8.12
C LEU A 58 -57.87 53.39 6.86
N ASN A 59 -57.74 54.20 5.80
CA ASN A 59 -57.02 53.78 4.60
C ASN A 59 -55.52 53.59 4.87
N ASN A 60 -54.92 54.41 5.73
CA ASN A 60 -53.52 54.25 6.12
C ASN A 60 -53.33 52.99 6.99
N THR A 61 -54.21 52.74 7.95
CA THR A 61 -54.14 51.51 8.77
C THR A 61 -54.33 50.26 7.92
N LEU A 62 -55.27 50.25 6.96
CA LEU A 62 -55.45 49.12 6.04
C LEU A 62 -54.22 48.88 5.16
N LYS A 63 -53.55 49.94 4.70
CA LYS A 63 -52.29 49.82 3.95
C LYS A 63 -51.15 49.30 4.81
N GLU A 64 -51.02 49.79 6.05
CA GLU A 64 -50.01 49.31 7.00
C GLU A 64 -50.24 47.85 7.37
N GLU A 65 -51.49 47.42 7.56
CA GLU A 65 -51.85 46.02 7.80
C GLU A 65 -51.55 45.14 6.59
N GLY A 66 -51.87 45.61 5.36
CA GLY A 66 -51.51 44.92 4.12
C GLY A 66 -50.00 44.73 3.99
N LEU A 67 -49.21 45.79 4.22
CA LEU A 67 -47.75 45.74 4.20
C LEU A 67 -47.18 44.81 5.28
N LYS A 68 -47.74 44.82 6.50
CA LYS A 68 -47.35 43.88 7.57
C LYS A 68 -47.64 42.43 7.19
N SER A 69 -48.78 42.18 6.54
CA SER A 69 -49.14 40.85 6.04
C SER A 69 -48.14 40.37 4.98
N GLU A 70 -47.89 41.17 3.95
CA GLU A 70 -46.92 40.87 2.88
C GLU A 70 -45.51 40.65 3.44
N TYR A 71 -45.08 41.49 4.39
CA TYR A 71 -43.80 41.36 5.07
C TYR A 71 -43.72 40.05 5.88
N SER A 72 -44.79 39.67 6.58
CA SER A 72 -44.86 38.41 7.33
C SER A 72 -44.80 37.19 6.41
N GLU A 73 -45.42 37.25 5.23
CA GLU A 73 -45.35 36.19 4.23
C GLU A 73 -43.96 36.07 3.61
N LEU A 74 -43.31 37.21 3.32
CA LEU A 74 -41.93 37.23 2.84
C LEU A 74 -40.96 36.66 3.87
N LEU A 75 -41.13 36.98 5.15
CA LEU A 75 -40.33 36.40 6.23
C LEU A 75 -40.51 34.88 6.33
N ARG A 76 -41.75 34.38 6.22
CA ARG A 76 -42.01 32.93 6.20
C ARG A 76 -41.33 32.24 5.02
N LYS A 77 -41.42 32.83 3.82
CA LYS A 77 -40.74 32.31 2.61
C LYS A 77 -39.22 32.33 2.80
N LEU A 78 -38.67 33.39 3.35
CA LEU A 78 -37.23 33.51 3.62
C LEU A 78 -36.75 32.48 4.65
N GLN A 79 -37.50 32.25 5.72
CA GLN A 79 -37.21 31.20 6.70
C GLN A 79 -37.25 29.80 6.06
N LYS A 80 -38.28 29.52 5.25
CA LYS A 80 -38.39 28.25 4.51
C LYS A 80 -37.19 28.03 3.59
N LEU A 81 -36.83 29.04 2.80
CA LEU A 81 -35.67 28.98 1.91
C LEU A 81 -34.35 28.79 2.67
N ARG A 82 -34.22 29.40 3.86
CA ARG A 82 -33.04 29.23 4.71
C ARG A 82 -32.92 27.78 5.19
N TRP A 83 -34.00 27.18 5.68
CA TRP A 83 -33.99 25.77 6.08
C TRP A 83 -33.77 24.82 4.90
N GLU A 84 -34.34 25.11 3.73
CA GLU A 84 -34.07 24.31 2.53
C GLU A 84 -32.60 24.39 2.12
N LYS A 85 -31.98 25.58 2.22
CA LYS A 85 -30.54 25.74 1.98
C LYS A 85 -29.70 24.97 3.00
N GLU A 86 -30.01 25.09 4.29
CA GLU A 86 -29.33 24.37 5.36
C GLU A 86 -29.48 22.85 5.19
N LEU A 87 -30.69 22.36 4.86
CA LEU A 87 -30.94 20.96 4.57
C LEU A 87 -30.12 20.45 3.37
N LEU A 88 -30.08 21.24 2.28
CA LEU A 88 -29.31 20.88 1.09
C LEU A 88 -27.80 20.88 1.37
N SER A 89 -27.27 21.82 2.16
CA SER A 89 -25.85 21.81 2.53
C SER A 89 -25.51 20.59 3.37
N GLU A 90 -26.32 20.26 4.38
CA GLU A 90 -26.11 19.07 5.21
C GLU A 90 -26.20 17.77 4.38
N GLN A 91 -27.12 17.69 3.42
CA GLN A 91 -27.21 16.55 2.51
C GLN A 91 -25.99 16.40 1.60
N LEU A 92 -25.41 17.52 1.14
CA LEU A 92 -24.18 17.49 0.36
C LEU A 92 -23.00 17.05 1.23
N GLU A 93 -22.86 17.60 2.44
CA GLU A 93 -21.83 17.21 3.40
C GLU A 93 -21.92 15.72 3.77
N LEU A 94 -23.13 15.20 4.00
CA LEU A 94 -23.34 13.77 4.26
C LEU A 94 -22.91 12.91 3.07
N LYS A 95 -23.27 13.28 1.83
CA LYS A 95 -22.83 12.56 0.63
C LYS A 95 -21.32 12.62 0.43
N GLU A 96 -20.70 13.76 0.70
CA GLU A 96 -19.24 13.89 0.68
C GLU A 96 -18.56 13.01 1.73
N LEU A 97 -19.12 12.94 2.94
CA LEU A 97 -18.61 12.05 3.98
C LEU A 97 -18.79 10.58 3.60
N GLU A 98 -19.94 10.18 3.07
CA GLU A 98 -20.18 8.81 2.59
C GLU A 98 -19.25 8.40 1.45
N THR A 99 -18.98 9.29 0.51
CA THR A 99 -18.05 9.01 -0.58
C THR A 99 -16.62 8.90 -0.06
N LYS A 100 -16.22 9.75 0.89
CA LYS A 100 -14.93 9.65 1.56
C LYS A 100 -14.80 8.34 2.33
N THR A 101 -15.77 7.95 3.16
CA THR A 101 -15.71 6.69 3.91
C THR A 101 -15.61 5.48 2.98
N LYS A 102 -16.43 5.41 1.93
CA LYS A 102 -16.34 4.35 0.91
C LYS A 102 -14.95 4.31 0.26
N SER A 103 -14.36 5.47 -0.05
CA SER A 103 -13.01 5.52 -0.64
C SER A 103 -11.93 5.02 0.34
N TYR A 104 -12.04 5.34 1.63
CA TYR A 104 -11.15 4.83 2.67
C TYR A 104 -11.30 3.32 2.83
N ASP A 105 -12.53 2.79 2.82
CA ASP A 105 -12.79 1.35 2.91
C ASP A 105 -12.19 0.59 1.72
N VAL A 106 -12.30 1.15 0.51
CA VAL A 106 -11.68 0.56 -0.69
C VAL A 106 -10.15 0.64 -0.61
N ALA A 107 -9.59 1.77 -0.20
CA ALA A 107 -8.14 1.94 -0.05
C ALA A 107 -7.55 1.00 1.01
N THR A 108 -8.24 0.83 2.14
CA THR A 108 -7.80 -0.10 3.19
C THR A 108 -7.85 -1.56 2.74
N LYS A 109 -8.89 -1.98 2.01
CA LYS A 109 -8.96 -3.33 1.41
C LYS A 109 -7.84 -3.56 0.41
N HIS A 110 -7.60 -2.61 -0.49
CA HIS A 110 -6.50 -2.74 -1.45
C HIS A 110 -5.13 -2.75 -0.77
N ALA A 111 -4.92 -1.96 0.29
CA ALA A 111 -3.68 -2.02 1.06
C ALA A 111 -3.47 -3.40 1.69
N GLN A 112 -4.52 -4.01 2.24
CA GLN A 112 -4.47 -5.38 2.77
C GLN A 112 -4.19 -6.41 1.68
N GLU A 113 -4.81 -6.28 0.51
CA GLU A 113 -4.57 -7.17 -0.63
C GLU A 113 -3.11 -7.08 -1.10
N ILE A 114 -2.55 -5.87 -1.19
CA ILE A 114 -1.14 -5.66 -1.55
C ILE A 114 -0.22 -6.33 -0.53
N GLU A 115 -0.46 -6.13 0.77
CA GLU A 115 0.35 -6.74 1.84
C GLU A 115 0.32 -8.27 1.77
N VAL A 116 -0.86 -8.87 1.53
CA VAL A 116 -1.00 -10.31 1.35
C VAL A 116 -0.23 -10.80 0.12
N LEU A 117 -0.35 -10.09 -1.01
CA LEU A 117 0.36 -10.45 -2.24
C LEU A 117 1.88 -10.34 -2.09
N GLU A 118 2.38 -9.31 -1.41
CA GLU A 118 3.81 -9.16 -1.10
C GLU A 118 4.32 -10.29 -0.22
N TYR A 119 3.55 -10.66 0.81
CA TYR A 119 3.86 -11.79 1.67
C TYR A 119 3.90 -13.10 0.87
N MET A 120 2.89 -13.35 0.03
CA MET A 120 2.83 -14.55 -0.81
C MET A 120 4.01 -14.61 -1.80
N ALA A 121 4.35 -13.49 -2.45
CA ALA A 121 5.49 -13.42 -3.36
C ALA A 121 6.82 -13.71 -2.63
N LYS A 122 6.97 -13.23 -1.39
CA LYS A 122 8.15 -13.51 -0.56
C LYS A 122 8.23 -14.98 -0.17
N VAL A 123 7.11 -15.60 0.22
CA VAL A 123 7.06 -17.03 0.52
C VAL A 123 7.43 -17.85 -0.70
N GLU A 124 6.92 -17.48 -1.88
CA GLU A 124 7.22 -18.18 -3.12
C GLU A 124 8.69 -18.07 -3.51
N SER A 125 9.28 -16.87 -3.42
CA SER A 125 10.73 -16.68 -3.65
C SER A 125 11.57 -17.57 -2.74
N ILE A 126 11.20 -17.69 -1.46
CA ILE A 126 11.88 -18.57 -0.50
C ILE A 126 11.72 -20.05 -0.89
N ASN A 127 10.53 -20.44 -1.35
CA ASN A 127 10.27 -21.81 -1.80
C ASN A 127 11.09 -22.15 -3.06
N ASP A 128 11.18 -21.23 -4.01
CA ASP A 128 11.98 -21.38 -5.23
C ASP A 128 13.47 -21.50 -4.89
N GLU A 129 14.00 -20.64 -4.03
CA GLU A 129 15.38 -20.75 -3.54
C GLU A 129 15.64 -22.11 -2.87
N ARG A 130 14.71 -22.57 -2.04
CA ARG A 130 14.80 -23.87 -1.37
C ARG A 130 14.77 -25.03 -2.37
N ASN A 131 13.90 -24.97 -3.37
CA ASN A 131 13.79 -26.00 -4.40
C ASN A 131 15.02 -26.02 -5.29
N ASN A 132 15.54 -24.87 -5.69
CA ASN A 132 16.80 -24.75 -6.42
C ASN A 132 17.97 -25.32 -5.61
N ALA A 133 18.05 -25.02 -4.31
CA ALA A 133 19.08 -25.59 -3.44
C ALA A 133 18.99 -27.13 -3.36
N LYS A 134 17.77 -27.70 -3.32
CA LYS A 134 17.58 -29.16 -3.38
C LYS A 134 18.03 -29.74 -4.72
N ILE A 135 17.64 -29.12 -5.83
CA ILE A 135 18.03 -29.57 -7.18
C ILE A 135 19.55 -29.55 -7.34
N GLU A 136 20.21 -28.48 -6.90
CA GLU A 136 21.67 -28.39 -6.96
C GLU A 136 22.36 -29.44 -6.08
N LYS A 137 21.82 -29.70 -4.89
CA LYS A 137 22.30 -30.79 -4.05
C LYS A 137 22.18 -32.15 -4.74
N GLU A 138 21.01 -32.46 -5.32
CA GLU A 138 20.80 -33.71 -6.05
C GLU A 138 21.68 -33.84 -7.30
N LYS A 139 21.93 -32.72 -8.00
CA LYS A 139 22.87 -32.69 -9.13
C LYS A 139 24.29 -33.00 -8.68
N GLN A 140 24.73 -32.42 -7.56
CA GLN A 140 26.05 -32.69 -7.00
C GLN A 140 26.19 -34.15 -6.57
N GLU A 141 25.18 -34.70 -5.89
CA GLU A 141 25.16 -36.12 -5.49
C GLU A 141 25.24 -37.05 -6.70
N ARG A 142 24.43 -36.79 -7.75
CA ARG A 142 24.50 -37.55 -9.00
C ARG A 142 25.83 -37.38 -9.74
N ALA A 143 26.41 -36.19 -9.74
CA ALA A 143 27.72 -35.96 -10.35
C ALA A 143 28.83 -36.77 -9.64
N LEU A 144 28.79 -36.86 -8.32
CA LEU A 144 29.70 -37.71 -7.55
C LEU A 144 29.51 -39.19 -7.85
N GLU A 145 28.27 -39.65 -7.98
CA GLU A 145 27.96 -41.04 -8.34
C GLU A 145 28.46 -41.38 -9.75
N ILE A 146 28.22 -40.51 -10.73
CA ILE A 146 28.74 -40.66 -12.09
C ILE A 146 30.27 -40.70 -12.08
N ALA A 147 30.92 -39.83 -11.31
CA ALA A 147 32.39 -39.82 -11.21
C ALA A 147 32.93 -41.15 -10.64
N LYS A 148 32.29 -41.70 -9.61
CA LYS A 148 32.64 -43.01 -9.06
C LYS A 148 32.48 -44.12 -10.09
N LEU A 149 31.32 -44.21 -10.73
CA LEU A 149 31.05 -45.23 -11.75
C LEU A 149 32.04 -45.12 -12.93
N LYS A 150 32.38 -43.91 -13.37
CA LYS A 150 33.39 -43.70 -14.41
C LYS A 150 34.77 -44.21 -13.98
N SER A 151 35.19 -43.91 -12.75
CA SER A 151 36.47 -44.41 -12.24
C SER A 151 36.51 -45.94 -12.14
N GLU A 152 35.39 -46.56 -11.77
CA GLU A 152 35.26 -48.01 -11.71
C GLU A 152 35.33 -48.63 -13.11
N VAL A 153 34.63 -48.06 -14.10
CA VAL A 153 34.70 -48.48 -15.50
C VAL A 153 36.14 -48.37 -16.03
N GLU A 154 36.86 -47.28 -15.75
CA GLU A 154 38.25 -47.11 -16.19
C GLU A 154 39.19 -48.17 -15.56
N VAL A 155 38.98 -48.51 -14.29
CA VAL A 155 39.71 -49.61 -13.64
C VAL A 155 39.37 -50.95 -14.31
N PHE A 156 38.09 -51.22 -14.61
CA PHE A 156 37.70 -52.44 -15.32
C PHE A 156 38.26 -52.53 -16.74
N GLU A 157 38.28 -51.43 -17.48
CA GLU A 157 38.86 -51.38 -18.84
C GLU A 157 40.37 -51.60 -18.79
N SER A 158 41.08 -50.89 -17.92
CA SER A 158 42.53 -51.04 -17.78
C SER A 158 42.94 -52.43 -17.29
N THR A 159 42.18 -53.06 -16.38
CA THR A 159 42.42 -54.44 -15.96
C THR A 159 42.16 -55.44 -17.08
N LYS A 160 41.10 -55.25 -17.88
CA LYS A 160 40.81 -56.06 -19.07
C LYS A 160 41.90 -55.95 -20.12
N GLU A 161 42.42 -54.74 -20.37
CA GLU A 161 43.55 -54.52 -21.27
C GLU A 161 44.81 -55.22 -20.76
N ARG A 162 45.17 -55.03 -19.47
CA ARG A 162 46.32 -55.73 -18.86
C ARG A 162 46.19 -57.25 -18.96
N ALA A 163 44.99 -57.80 -18.74
CA ALA A 163 44.74 -59.23 -18.83
C ALA A 163 44.97 -59.78 -20.26
N LYS A 164 44.73 -58.99 -21.32
CA LYS A 164 45.08 -59.40 -22.70
C LYS A 164 46.59 -59.58 -22.84
N TYR A 165 47.38 -58.60 -22.39
CA TYR A 165 48.84 -58.67 -22.51
C TYR A 165 49.47 -59.77 -21.64
N ILE A 166 48.96 -59.99 -20.43
CA ILE A 166 49.51 -60.99 -19.49
C ILE A 166 49.23 -62.43 -19.95
N ASN A 167 48.04 -62.71 -20.49
CA ASN A 167 47.65 -64.08 -20.87
C ASN A 167 48.10 -64.47 -22.30
N THR A 168 48.71 -63.55 -23.05
CA THR A 168 49.28 -63.91 -24.34
C THR A 168 50.60 -64.63 -24.09
N LYS A 169 50.63 -65.96 -24.26
CA LYS A 169 51.87 -66.72 -24.14
C LYS A 169 52.87 -66.20 -25.18
N PRO A 170 54.13 -65.94 -24.79
CA PRO A 170 55.16 -65.58 -25.77
C PRO A 170 55.31 -66.73 -26.77
N VAL A 171 55.11 -66.43 -28.05
CA VAL A 171 55.33 -67.39 -29.13
C VAL A 171 56.83 -67.38 -29.44
N TYR A 172 57.51 -68.43 -29.04
CA TYR A 172 58.90 -68.66 -29.43
C TYR A 172 58.90 -69.37 -30.78
N LEU A 173 59.47 -68.73 -31.78
CA LEU A 173 59.70 -69.35 -33.09
C LEU A 173 61.00 -70.17 -33.02
N ASP A 174 60.95 -71.43 -33.43
CA ASP A 174 62.14 -72.32 -33.46
C ASP A 174 63.21 -71.81 -34.44
N ASN A 175 62.78 -71.14 -35.52
CA ASN A 175 63.64 -70.41 -36.42
C ASN A 175 63.35 -68.91 -36.30
N PRO A 176 64.31 -68.07 -35.85
CA PRO A 176 64.08 -66.64 -35.67
C PRO A 176 64.02 -65.87 -36.99
N LEU A 177 64.30 -66.50 -38.14
CA LEU A 177 64.18 -65.89 -39.45
C LEU A 177 62.86 -66.30 -40.11
N THR A 178 62.01 -65.34 -40.49
CA THR A 178 60.89 -65.61 -41.41
C THR A 178 61.39 -65.76 -42.84
N GLU A 179 60.57 -66.34 -43.72
CA GLU A 179 60.87 -66.58 -45.14
C GLU A 179 61.27 -65.31 -45.92
N ASP A 180 60.87 -64.13 -45.42
CA ASP A 180 61.24 -62.81 -45.94
C ASP A 180 62.59 -62.28 -45.42
N ASN A 181 63.46 -63.11 -44.83
CA ASN A 181 64.73 -62.72 -44.18
C ASN A 181 64.59 -61.69 -43.04
N LYS A 182 63.41 -61.57 -42.44
CA LYS A 182 63.19 -60.68 -41.30
C LYS A 182 63.43 -61.44 -40.00
N LEU A 183 64.41 -60.97 -39.22
CA LEU A 183 64.74 -61.56 -37.92
C LEU A 183 63.71 -61.13 -36.88
N ILE A 184 62.90 -62.08 -36.41
CA ILE A 184 61.97 -61.90 -35.29
C ILE A 184 62.71 -62.31 -34.02
N ILE A 185 63.12 -61.31 -33.24
CA ILE A 185 63.84 -61.51 -31.98
C ILE A 185 62.80 -61.63 -30.87
N SER A 186 62.92 -62.68 -30.06
CA SER A 186 62.11 -62.86 -28.85
C SER A 186 62.21 -61.62 -27.96
N ASP A 187 61.08 -61.20 -27.39
CA ASP A 187 60.84 -59.90 -26.73
C ASP A 187 61.56 -59.72 -25.37
N ARG A 188 62.84 -60.11 -25.29
CA ARG A 188 63.73 -59.91 -24.12
C ARG A 188 64.63 -58.68 -24.29
N ARG A 189 64.24 -57.76 -25.16
CA ARG A 189 64.99 -56.52 -25.41
C ARG A 189 64.58 -55.48 -24.38
N ILE A 190 65.53 -55.09 -23.53
CA ILE A 190 65.33 -53.95 -22.63
C ILE A 190 65.88 -52.71 -23.33
N SER A 191 65.00 -51.86 -23.82
CA SER A 191 65.38 -50.60 -24.47
C SER A 191 66.00 -49.64 -23.45
N ILE A 192 67.26 -49.28 -23.65
CA ILE A 192 67.97 -48.26 -22.86
C ILE A 192 67.99 -46.99 -23.69
N ASN A 193 66.90 -46.23 -23.65
CA ASN A 193 66.77 -44.97 -24.38
C ASN A 193 66.98 -43.81 -23.40
N GLY A 194 68.05 -43.04 -23.58
CA GLY A 194 68.32 -41.81 -22.83
C GLY A 194 69.39 -41.93 -21.73
N SER A 195 69.48 -40.91 -20.88
CA SER A 195 70.48 -40.82 -19.81
C SER A 195 70.19 -41.79 -18.67
N ILE A 196 71.21 -42.55 -18.26
CA ILE A 196 71.09 -43.56 -17.21
C ILE A 196 70.86 -42.86 -15.85
N SER A 197 69.62 -42.94 -15.36
CA SER A 197 69.23 -42.47 -14.03
C SER A 197 69.01 -43.66 -13.09
N THR A 198 69.05 -43.43 -11.78
CA THR A 198 68.85 -44.49 -10.76
C THR A 198 67.49 -45.18 -10.91
N LYS A 199 66.45 -44.44 -11.30
CA LYS A 199 65.12 -45.01 -11.59
C LYS A 199 65.16 -45.98 -12.77
N MET A 200 65.83 -45.58 -13.86
CA MET A 200 65.97 -46.42 -15.04
C MET A 200 66.84 -47.65 -14.76
N ALA A 201 67.92 -47.50 -13.99
CA ALA A 201 68.75 -48.62 -13.57
C ALA A 201 67.94 -49.65 -12.79
N ASN A 202 67.15 -49.22 -11.80
CA ASN A 202 66.29 -50.11 -11.02
C ASN A 202 65.24 -50.81 -11.90
N GLU A 203 64.58 -50.08 -12.80
CA GLU A 203 63.60 -50.66 -13.74
C GLU A 203 64.23 -51.71 -14.66
N ILE A 204 65.47 -51.49 -15.12
CA ILE A 204 66.22 -52.44 -15.94
C ILE A 204 66.60 -53.68 -15.11
N THR A 205 67.13 -53.50 -13.90
CA THR A 205 67.53 -54.62 -13.03
C THR A 205 66.33 -55.50 -12.68
N THR A 206 65.18 -54.91 -12.33
CA THR A 206 63.95 -55.68 -12.08
C THR A 206 63.48 -56.46 -13.31
N LYS A 207 63.65 -55.90 -14.52
CA LYS A 207 63.33 -56.62 -15.76
C LYS A 207 64.30 -57.76 -16.04
N ILE A 208 65.61 -57.58 -15.77
CA ILE A 208 66.61 -58.64 -15.89
C ILE A 208 66.29 -59.78 -14.92
N ASP A 209 65.98 -59.47 -13.65
CA ASP A 209 65.63 -60.45 -12.63
C ASP A 209 64.35 -61.22 -12.96
N TYR A 210 63.41 -60.60 -13.69
CA TYR A 210 62.19 -61.26 -14.14
C TYR A 210 62.41 -62.23 -15.32
N PHE A 211 63.41 -61.99 -16.16
CA PHE A 211 63.69 -62.80 -17.34
C PHE A 211 64.74 -63.90 -17.13
N ASN A 212 65.51 -63.83 -16.03
CA ASN A 212 66.41 -64.87 -15.54
C ASN A 212 65.68 -65.89 -14.67
#